data_AF-A0A1H5SE01-F1
#
_entry.id   AF-A0A1H5SE01-F1
#
_cell.length_a   1.000
_cell.length_b   1.000
_cell.length_c   1.000
_cell.angle_alpha   90.00
_cell.angle_beta   90.00
_cell.angle_gamma   90.00
#
_symmetry.space_group_name_H-M   'P 1'
#
loop_
_entity.id
_entity.type
_entity.pdbx_description
1 polymer ?
#
loop_
_entity_poly.entity_id
_entity_poly.type
_entity_poly.pdbx_seq_one_letter_code
_entity_poly.pdbx_strand_id
1 'polypeptide(L)'
;MSSPSSGFENLEALAEHLRGELENKKFILLYAYNGTGKTRLSMAFKDIGKQEDARDTLYFNAFTEDLFTWDNDLDGDSERVLKINSASRFFAGLAEMEMDNRIRPLLSRYADFDFKIDTTEWEVSFSREITTGEGEQAKTVTVDDIKVSRGEENIFIWCFFLAIVQLAMDGAVAYQWIKYIYIDDPISSLDEQNAIVVANHLVQLYREATNPINTVVSTHHNLFFNVLHYEFKNHFNRQSSQYVLSQNRGTCGYVMRSQKGDTPSFHHVAALAELHRVSQGNTIHTYHFNMLRVVLEKTALFHGYGHFSACIKKDQDDADGILHQRFVDLLSHGKYALFEPSEMGSETKDYFRKILRKFLERYPFNPALFPNEAEEPPTP
;
A
#
# COMPACT_ATOMS: atom_id res chain seq x y z
N MET A 1 7.89 10.15 -23.36
CA MET A 1 9.19 10.36 -22.69
C MET A 1 9.28 9.34 -21.57
N SER A 2 10.15 8.33 -21.73
CA SER A 2 10.45 7.33 -20.71
C SER A 2 10.90 8.04 -19.44
N SER A 3 10.26 7.73 -18.31
CA SER A 3 10.69 8.30 -17.03
C SER A 3 12.02 7.67 -16.62
N PRO A 4 12.95 8.45 -16.02
CA PRO A 4 14.26 7.92 -15.64
C PRO A 4 14.11 6.74 -14.67
N SER A 5 14.89 5.69 -14.90
CA SER A 5 14.89 4.46 -14.11
C SER A 5 16.28 4.16 -13.56
N SER A 6 16.34 3.75 -12.30
CA SER A 6 17.56 3.34 -11.59
C SER A 6 17.45 1.87 -11.19
N GLY A 7 18.52 1.10 -11.39
CA GLY A 7 18.62 -0.29 -10.97
C GLY A 7 19.42 -0.45 -9.68
N PHE A 8 19.05 -1.40 -8.84
CA PHE A 8 19.72 -1.73 -7.58
C PHE A 8 19.86 -3.24 -7.43
N GLU A 9 20.99 -3.71 -6.91
CA GLU A 9 21.28 -5.15 -6.78
C GLU A 9 20.48 -5.80 -5.65
N ASN A 10 20.24 -5.07 -4.55
CA ASN A 10 19.59 -5.56 -3.35
C ASN A 10 18.82 -4.44 -2.62
N LEU A 11 18.16 -4.79 -1.50
CA LEU A 11 17.35 -3.84 -0.72
C LEU A 11 18.22 -2.86 0.06
N GLU A 12 19.42 -3.26 0.46
CA GLU A 12 20.38 -2.44 1.19
C GLU A 12 20.83 -1.25 0.32
N ALA A 13 21.25 -1.52 -0.92
CA ALA A 13 21.62 -0.49 -1.89
C ALA A 13 20.43 0.44 -2.22
N LEU A 14 19.22 -0.12 -2.33
CA LEU A 14 18.02 0.69 -2.50
C LEU A 14 17.75 1.59 -1.28
N ALA A 15 17.91 1.06 -0.06
CA ALA A 15 17.71 1.81 1.17
C ALA A 15 18.75 2.95 1.35
N GLU A 16 20.01 2.69 1.01
CA GLU A 16 21.06 3.72 0.96
C GLU A 16 20.71 4.84 -0.02
N HIS A 17 20.25 4.47 -1.21
CA HIS A 17 19.79 5.44 -2.20
C HIS A 17 18.61 6.29 -1.68
N LEU A 18 17.62 5.67 -1.03
CA LEU A 18 16.50 6.40 -0.42
C LEU A 18 16.98 7.39 0.66
N ARG A 19 17.95 7.02 1.49
CA ARG A 19 18.54 7.94 2.50
C ARG A 19 19.24 9.12 1.84
N GLY A 20 20.03 8.89 0.79
CA GLY A 20 20.68 9.96 0.03
C GLY A 20 19.69 10.89 -0.67
N GLU A 21 18.61 10.35 -1.23
CA GLU A 21 17.53 11.15 -1.81
C GLU A 21 16.87 12.06 -0.76
N LEU A 22 16.69 11.58 0.48
CA LEU A 22 16.13 12.38 1.58
C LEU A 22 17.05 13.51 2.07
N GLU A 23 18.32 13.57 1.66
CA GLU A 23 19.14 14.77 1.93
C GLU A 23 18.64 15.97 1.14
N ASN A 24 18.08 15.73 -0.04
CA ASN A 24 17.59 16.76 -0.96
C ASN A 24 16.06 16.85 -1.00
N LYS A 25 15.37 15.87 -0.38
CA LYS A 25 13.91 15.70 -0.43
C LYS A 25 13.36 15.49 0.96
N LYS A 26 12.17 16.02 1.22
CA LYS A 26 11.45 15.77 2.48
C LYS A 26 10.63 14.50 2.44
N PHE A 27 10.10 14.14 1.27
CA PHE A 27 9.21 12.99 1.12
C PHE A 27 9.65 12.11 -0.04
N ILE A 28 9.62 10.79 0.19
CA ILE A 28 9.68 9.81 -0.87
C ILE A 28 8.40 8.97 -0.80
N LEU A 29 7.64 8.96 -1.89
CA LEU A 29 6.47 8.11 -2.05
C LEU A 29 6.80 6.97 -3.01
N LEU A 30 6.68 5.73 -2.55
CA LEU A 30 7.09 4.53 -3.27
C LEU A 30 5.91 3.59 -3.49
N TYR A 31 5.46 3.48 -4.74
CA TYR A 31 4.52 2.45 -5.15
C TYR A 31 5.26 1.12 -5.33
N ALA A 32 4.86 0.07 -4.62
CA ALA A 32 5.50 -1.23 -4.73
C ALA A 32 4.50 -2.37 -4.56
N TYR A 33 4.50 -3.31 -5.52
CA TYR A 33 3.59 -4.45 -5.52
C TYR A 33 3.80 -5.39 -4.33
N ASN A 34 2.76 -6.16 -4.00
CA ASN A 34 2.86 -7.23 -3.01
C ASN A 34 3.95 -8.24 -3.41
N GLY A 35 4.73 -8.68 -2.41
CA GLY A 35 5.88 -9.57 -2.62
C GLY A 35 7.20 -8.86 -2.97
N THR A 36 7.21 -7.56 -3.27
CA THR A 36 8.46 -6.81 -3.58
C THR A 36 9.39 -6.68 -2.36
N GLY A 37 8.89 -6.94 -1.15
CA GLY A 37 9.69 -6.87 0.09
C GLY A 37 9.74 -5.50 0.74
N LYS A 38 8.67 -4.71 0.67
CA LYS A 38 8.58 -3.37 1.28
C LYS A 38 8.90 -3.35 2.78
N THR A 39 8.40 -4.35 3.53
CA THR A 39 8.72 -4.48 4.96
C THR A 39 10.21 -4.72 5.19
N ARG A 40 10.84 -5.58 4.36
CA ARG A 40 12.29 -5.79 4.39
C ARG A 40 13.06 -4.53 4.01
N LEU A 41 12.55 -3.74 3.06
CA LEU A 41 13.14 -2.45 2.69
C LEU A 41 13.07 -1.44 3.84
N SER A 42 11.93 -1.37 4.55
CA SER A 42 11.78 -0.51 5.73
C SER A 42 12.78 -0.87 6.84
N MET A 43 13.02 -2.18 7.04
CA MET A 43 14.00 -2.66 8.02
C MET A 43 15.43 -2.38 7.57
N ALA A 44 15.78 -2.64 6.31
CA ALA A 44 17.08 -2.29 5.75
C ALA A 44 17.37 -0.78 5.89
N PHE A 45 16.38 0.06 5.57
CA PHE A 45 16.47 1.51 5.75
C PHE A 45 16.74 1.90 7.20
N LYS A 46 15.99 1.31 8.15
CA LYS A 46 16.17 1.57 9.58
C LYS A 46 17.51 1.04 10.10
N ASP A 47 18.00 -0.10 9.58
CA ASP A 47 19.24 -0.73 10.05
C ASP A 47 20.49 0.03 9.61
N ILE A 48 20.47 0.77 8.49
CA ILE A 48 21.57 1.67 8.10
C ILE A 48 21.86 2.72 9.18
N GLY A 49 20.82 3.25 9.83
CA GLY A 49 20.94 4.24 10.90
C GLY A 49 21.09 3.65 12.30
N LYS A 50 21.18 2.32 12.42
CA LYS A 50 21.38 1.61 13.67
C LYS A 50 22.89 1.41 13.89
N GLN A 51 23.50 2.26 14.71
CA GLN A 51 24.90 2.14 15.12
C GLN A 51 24.96 1.92 16.63
N GLU A 52 25.37 0.72 17.07
CA GLU A 52 25.34 0.31 18.47
C GLU A 52 23.96 0.57 19.11
N ASP A 53 23.88 1.49 20.08
CA ASP A 53 22.65 1.90 20.76
C ASP A 53 21.92 3.08 20.09
N ALA A 54 22.59 3.77 19.17
CA ALA A 54 22.02 4.88 18.41
C ALA A 54 21.10 4.35 17.31
N ARG A 55 19.94 5.00 17.16
CA ARG A 55 19.00 4.79 16.06
C ARG A 55 18.47 6.14 15.63
N ASP A 56 18.10 6.26 14.37
CA ASP A 56 17.64 7.52 13.79
C ASP A 56 16.29 7.42 13.05
N THR A 57 15.70 6.23 12.98
CA THR A 57 14.50 5.96 12.17
C THR A 57 13.35 5.43 13.02
N LEU A 58 12.22 6.14 12.99
CA LEU A 58 10.92 5.65 13.45
C LEU A 58 10.22 4.95 12.27
N TYR A 59 9.55 3.82 12.51
CA TYR A 59 8.89 3.09 11.43
C TYR A 59 7.50 2.56 11.81
N PHE A 60 6.63 2.47 10.80
CA PHE A 60 5.34 1.79 10.85
C PHE A 60 5.37 0.65 9.82
N ASN A 61 5.27 -0.58 10.30
CA ASN A 61 5.18 -1.79 9.48
C ASN A 61 4.65 -2.94 10.37
N ALA A 62 4.64 -4.18 9.84
CA ALA A 62 4.22 -5.36 10.59
C ALA A 62 4.93 -5.55 11.96
N PHE A 63 6.22 -5.19 12.08
CA PHE A 63 6.92 -5.29 13.37
C PHE A 63 6.41 -4.28 14.40
N THR A 64 5.86 -3.15 13.97
CA THR A 64 5.22 -2.16 14.84
C THR A 64 3.84 -2.65 15.27
N GLU A 65 3.10 -3.29 14.37
CA GLU A 65 1.81 -3.95 14.69
C GLU A 65 2.01 -5.07 15.72
N ASP A 66 3.05 -5.90 15.56
CA ASP A 66 3.42 -6.98 16.48
C ASP A 66 3.82 -6.50 17.90
N LEU A 67 3.95 -5.19 18.13
CA LEU A 67 4.12 -4.63 19.48
C LEU A 67 2.81 -4.62 20.28
N PHE A 68 1.68 -4.92 19.63
CA PHE A 68 0.35 -4.97 20.21
C PHE A 68 -0.17 -6.40 20.09
N THR A 69 -0.56 -6.98 21.23
CA THR A 69 -1.02 -8.38 21.27
C THR A 69 -2.28 -8.50 22.10
N TRP A 70 -3.32 -9.15 21.56
CA TRP A 70 -4.53 -9.41 22.31
C TRP A 70 -4.32 -10.45 23.40
N ASP A 71 -4.82 -10.14 24.59
CA ASP A 71 -5.17 -11.12 25.61
C ASP A 71 -6.70 -11.30 25.59
N ASN A 72 -7.15 -12.41 24.99
CA ASN A 72 -8.59 -12.66 24.77
C ASN A 72 -9.21 -13.62 25.80
N ASP A 73 -8.38 -14.32 26.60
CA ASP A 73 -8.80 -15.48 27.39
C ASP A 73 -8.52 -15.26 28.89
N LEU A 74 -8.79 -14.06 29.41
CA LEU A 74 -8.77 -13.80 30.85
C LEU A 74 -9.94 -14.53 31.56
N ASP A 75 -9.72 -14.95 32.80
CA ASP A 75 -10.67 -15.75 33.58
C ASP A 75 -12.08 -15.14 33.58
N GLY A 76 -13.05 -15.86 32.99
CA GLY A 76 -14.46 -15.45 32.99
C GLY A 76 -14.94 -14.64 31.79
N ASP A 77 -14.16 -14.54 30.69
CA ASP A 77 -14.57 -13.86 29.44
C ASP A 77 -14.89 -12.35 29.61
N SER A 78 -14.49 -11.78 30.76
CA SER A 78 -14.92 -10.46 31.23
C SER A 78 -14.01 -9.30 30.81
N GLU A 79 -12.72 -9.55 30.60
CA GLU A 79 -11.74 -8.49 30.28
C GLU A 79 -11.02 -8.85 28.99
N ARG A 80 -11.28 -8.09 27.91
CA ARG A 80 -10.57 -8.23 26.62
C ARG A 80 -9.67 -7.03 26.44
N VAL A 81 -8.36 -7.25 26.51
CA VAL A 81 -7.38 -6.16 26.48
C VAL A 81 -6.34 -6.36 25.38
N LEU A 82 -5.88 -5.25 24.83
CA LEU A 82 -4.76 -5.22 23.90
C LEU A 82 -3.50 -4.83 24.69
N LYS A 83 -2.57 -5.77 24.83
CA LYS A 83 -1.29 -5.56 25.53
C LYS A 83 -0.31 -4.82 24.64
N ILE A 84 0.38 -3.85 25.22
CA ILE A 84 1.45 -3.09 24.60
C ILE A 84 2.79 -3.62 25.11
N ASN A 85 3.72 -3.93 24.20
CA ASN A 85 5.08 -4.33 24.57
C ASN A 85 5.89 -3.14 25.10
N SER A 86 5.72 -2.83 26.39
CA SER A 86 6.35 -1.70 27.10
C SER A 86 7.88 -1.72 27.10
N ALA A 87 8.50 -2.88 26.89
CA ALA A 87 9.96 -2.99 26.75
C ALA A 87 10.49 -2.35 25.46
N SER A 88 9.61 -2.07 24.49
CA SER A 88 9.98 -1.38 23.26
C SER A 88 10.26 0.10 23.52
N ARG A 89 11.41 0.59 23.02
CA ARG A 89 11.78 2.02 23.08
C ARG A 89 10.79 2.93 22.34
N PHE A 90 9.92 2.39 21.50
CA PHE A 90 8.79 3.13 20.91
C PHE A 90 7.92 3.79 21.99
N PHE A 91 7.77 3.14 23.14
CA PHE A 91 6.92 3.59 24.24
C PHE A 91 7.69 4.31 25.35
N ALA A 92 8.98 4.57 25.16
CA ALA A 92 9.82 5.22 26.17
C ALA A 92 9.33 6.66 26.45
N GLY A 93 8.93 6.92 27.70
CA GLY A 93 8.44 8.23 28.14
C GLY A 93 6.95 8.49 27.87
N LEU A 94 6.22 7.53 27.27
CA LEU A 94 4.81 7.74 26.93
C LEU A 94 3.87 7.85 28.13
N ALA A 95 4.24 7.27 29.28
CA ALA A 95 3.46 7.36 30.52
C ALA A 95 3.25 8.81 30.98
N GLU A 96 4.17 9.72 30.63
CA GLU A 96 4.11 11.13 31.00
C GLU A 96 3.48 12.03 29.92
N MET A 97 3.07 11.46 28.78
CA MET A 97 2.70 12.23 27.57
C MET A 97 1.20 12.29 27.27
N GLU A 98 0.36 11.80 28.18
CA GLU A 98 -1.12 11.78 28.05
C GLU A 98 -1.57 11.26 26.67
N MET A 99 -1.07 10.08 26.27
CA MET A 99 -1.28 9.53 24.93
C MET A 99 -2.77 9.37 24.58
N ASP A 100 -3.63 9.08 25.55
CA ASP A 100 -5.08 9.01 25.36
C ASP A 100 -5.63 10.29 24.72
N ASN A 101 -5.25 11.45 25.27
CA ASN A 101 -5.72 12.76 24.81
C ASN A 101 -5.22 13.11 23.41
N ARG A 102 -4.06 12.55 23.00
CA ARG A 102 -3.48 12.76 21.67
C ARG A 102 -4.04 11.81 20.63
N ILE A 103 -4.32 10.58 21.00
CA ILE A 103 -4.81 9.54 20.09
C ILE A 103 -6.31 9.71 19.81
N ARG A 104 -7.12 10.07 20.82
CA ARG A 104 -8.59 10.22 20.68
C ARG A 104 -9.03 11.11 19.51
N PRO A 105 -8.49 12.34 19.33
CA PRO A 105 -8.89 13.21 18.21
C PRO A 105 -8.50 12.66 16.82
N LEU A 106 -7.51 11.76 16.77
CA LEU A 106 -7.11 11.07 15.54
C LEU A 106 -8.09 9.92 15.28
N LEU A 107 -8.35 9.09 16.30
CA LEU A 107 -9.18 7.90 16.22
C LEU A 107 -10.64 8.21 15.84
N SER A 108 -11.21 9.27 16.43
CA SER A 108 -12.62 9.65 16.23
C SER A 108 -12.97 10.01 14.78
N ARG A 109 -11.96 10.14 13.90
CA ARG A 109 -12.14 10.37 12.46
C ARG A 109 -12.39 9.09 11.67
N TYR A 110 -12.02 7.94 12.24
CA TYR A 110 -11.98 6.65 11.56
C TYR A 110 -12.96 5.65 12.16
N ALA A 111 -13.19 5.72 13.47
CA ALA A 111 -13.98 4.74 14.18
C ALA A 111 -14.83 5.36 15.29
N ASP A 112 -15.89 4.65 15.64
CA ASP A 112 -16.91 4.99 16.64
C ASP A 112 -16.75 4.11 17.90
N PHE A 113 -15.53 3.98 18.39
CA PHE A 113 -15.23 3.37 19.67
C PHE A 113 -14.26 4.25 20.44
N ASP A 114 -14.21 4.03 21.73
CA ASP A 114 -13.33 4.71 22.66
C ASP A 114 -12.35 3.72 23.31
N PHE A 115 -11.31 4.24 23.97
CA PHE A 115 -10.27 3.42 24.58
C PHE A 115 -9.67 4.07 25.83
N LYS A 116 -9.05 3.25 26.67
CA LYS A 116 -8.27 3.69 27.82
C LYS A 116 -6.94 2.94 27.85
N ILE A 117 -5.83 3.67 28.00
CA ILE A 117 -4.50 3.07 28.17
C ILE A 117 -4.18 3.02 29.66
N ASP A 118 -4.04 1.83 30.23
CA ASP A 118 -3.40 1.64 31.52
C ASP A 118 -1.88 1.70 31.34
N THR A 119 -1.24 2.75 31.84
CA THR A 119 0.22 2.95 31.72
C THR A 119 1.01 2.18 32.79
N THR A 120 0.34 1.54 33.75
CA THR A 120 0.94 0.66 34.76
C THR A 120 1.14 -0.73 34.17
N GLU A 121 0.05 -1.32 33.66
CA GLU A 121 0.05 -2.68 33.08
C GLU A 121 0.34 -2.68 31.57
N TRP A 122 0.32 -1.51 30.93
CA TRP A 122 0.47 -1.35 29.48
C TRP A 122 -0.60 -2.10 28.69
N GLU A 123 -1.84 -1.95 29.14
CA GLU A 123 -3.02 -2.58 28.55
C GLU A 123 -3.98 -1.53 28.00
N VAL A 124 -4.61 -1.84 26.88
CA VAL A 124 -5.65 -1.00 26.28
C VAL A 124 -6.98 -1.72 26.36
N SER A 125 -7.94 -1.11 27.04
CA SER A 125 -9.33 -1.52 26.99
C SER A 125 -10.10 -0.62 26.03
N PHE A 126 -11.11 -1.19 25.37
CA PHE A 126 -11.96 -0.49 24.41
C PHE A 126 -13.39 -0.44 24.89
N SER A 127 -14.12 0.62 24.56
CA SER A 127 -15.53 0.78 24.91
C SER A 127 -16.31 1.40 23.75
N ARG A 128 -17.64 1.26 23.76
CA ARG A 128 -18.52 1.89 22.78
C ARG A 128 -19.80 2.36 23.45
N GLU A 129 -20.26 3.53 23.06
CA GLU A 129 -21.57 4.04 23.45
C GLU A 129 -22.66 3.42 22.57
N ILE A 130 -23.64 2.78 23.20
CA ILE A 130 -24.79 2.19 22.51
C ILE A 130 -26.05 2.88 23.00
N THR A 131 -26.79 3.45 22.05
CA THR A 131 -28.11 4.02 22.33
C THR A 131 -29.13 2.89 22.34
N THR A 132 -29.80 2.70 23.47
CA THR A 132 -30.86 1.70 23.65
C THR A 132 -32.22 2.39 23.81
N GLY A 133 -33.20 1.96 23.02
CA GLY A 133 -34.56 2.53 22.96
C GLY A 133 -34.83 3.41 21.73
N GLU A 134 -36.09 3.78 21.51
CA GLU A 134 -36.53 4.67 20.42
C GLU A 134 -37.21 5.93 20.98
N GLY A 135 -37.00 7.08 20.33
CA GLY A 135 -37.64 8.35 20.71
C GLY A 135 -37.11 8.97 22.01
N GLU A 136 -37.99 9.60 22.79
CA GLU A 136 -37.65 10.30 24.05
C GLU A 136 -37.13 9.38 25.18
N GLN A 137 -37.18 8.05 24.99
CA GLN A 137 -36.71 7.06 25.96
C GLN A 137 -35.32 6.50 25.63
N ALA A 138 -34.68 6.98 24.56
CA ALA A 138 -33.34 6.57 24.18
C ALA A 138 -32.34 6.86 25.32
N LYS A 139 -31.65 5.82 25.79
CA LYS A 139 -30.57 5.91 26.78
C LYS A 139 -29.26 5.49 26.16
N THR A 140 -28.25 6.36 26.24
CA THR A 140 -26.87 6.01 25.90
C THR A 140 -26.28 5.22 27.06
N VAL A 141 -25.82 4.01 26.78
CA VAL A 141 -25.10 3.15 27.74
C VAL A 141 -23.73 2.85 27.16
N THR A 142 -22.68 3.05 27.95
CA THR A 142 -21.33 2.63 27.58
C THR A 142 -21.18 1.14 27.83
N VAL A 143 -20.70 0.42 26.83
CA VAL A 143 -20.28 -0.98 26.95
C VAL A 143 -18.76 -1.00 26.93
N ASP A 144 -18.18 -1.40 28.06
CA ASP A 144 -16.73 -1.51 28.23
C ASP A 144 -16.21 -2.90 27.80
N ASP A 145 -14.89 -3.02 27.70
CA ASP A 145 -14.13 -4.25 27.42
C ASP A 145 -14.56 -4.99 26.13
N ILE A 146 -14.85 -4.21 25.08
CA ILE A 146 -15.26 -4.74 23.78
C ILE A 146 -14.06 -5.25 22.97
N LYS A 147 -14.29 -6.32 22.19
CA LYS A 147 -13.35 -6.73 21.15
C LYS A 147 -13.59 -5.92 19.88
N VAL A 148 -12.64 -5.06 19.52
CA VAL A 148 -12.65 -4.38 18.22
C VAL A 148 -12.22 -5.33 17.09
N SER A 149 -12.67 -5.06 15.87
CA SER A 149 -12.26 -5.78 14.67
C SER A 149 -10.78 -5.59 14.34
N ARG A 150 -10.22 -6.43 13.47
CA ARG A 150 -8.81 -6.28 13.04
C ARG A 150 -8.56 -4.95 12.30
N GLY A 151 -9.55 -4.46 11.55
CA GLY A 151 -9.43 -3.16 10.88
C GLY A 151 -9.41 -2.00 11.88
N GLU A 152 -10.28 -2.04 12.89
CA GLU A 152 -10.34 -1.05 13.97
C GLU A 152 -9.07 -1.07 14.83
N GLU A 153 -8.54 -2.26 15.14
CA GLU A 153 -7.25 -2.44 15.79
C GLU A 153 -6.11 -1.80 14.99
N ASN A 154 -6.02 -2.07 13.68
CA ASN A 154 -4.99 -1.46 12.82
C ASN A 154 -5.12 0.07 12.76
N ILE A 155 -6.35 0.59 12.70
CA ILE A 155 -6.61 2.04 12.79
C ILE A 155 -6.12 2.60 14.12
N PHE A 156 -6.38 1.91 15.24
CA PHE A 156 -5.90 2.34 16.55
C PHE A 156 -4.38 2.39 16.61
N ILE A 157 -3.70 1.33 16.17
CA ILE A 157 -2.23 1.26 16.13
C ILE A 157 -1.66 2.35 15.21
N TRP A 158 -2.32 2.62 14.08
CA TRP A 158 -1.97 3.74 13.20
C TRP A 158 -2.13 5.11 13.87
N CYS A 159 -3.23 5.35 14.58
CA CYS A 159 -3.44 6.59 15.32
C CYS A 159 -2.43 6.75 16.45
N PHE A 160 -2.09 5.66 17.14
CA PHE A 160 -1.02 5.62 18.14
C PHE A 160 0.32 6.05 17.53
N PHE A 161 0.67 5.48 16.38
CA PHE A 161 1.88 5.84 15.65
C PHE A 161 1.88 7.32 15.23
N LEU A 162 0.76 7.84 14.70
CA LEU A 162 0.65 9.25 14.32
C LEU A 162 0.82 10.19 15.52
N ALA A 163 0.33 9.82 16.70
CA ALA A 163 0.55 10.60 17.92
C ALA A 163 2.05 10.67 18.30
N ILE A 164 2.80 9.56 18.14
CA ILE A 164 4.27 9.57 18.32
C ILE A 164 4.93 10.48 17.27
N VAL A 165 4.51 10.39 16.01
CA VAL A 165 5.05 11.24 14.94
C VAL A 165 4.82 12.72 15.26
N GLN A 166 3.63 13.08 15.74
CA GLN A 166 3.31 14.45 16.15
C GLN A 166 4.23 14.92 17.28
N LEU A 167 4.42 14.10 18.32
CA LEU A 167 5.35 14.40 19.42
C LEU A 167 6.79 14.62 18.93
N ALA A 168 7.25 13.81 17.97
CA ALA A 168 8.57 13.98 17.37
C ALA A 168 8.69 15.30 16.61
N MET A 169 7.68 15.68 15.84
CA MET A 169 7.63 16.96 15.10
C MET A 169 7.51 18.19 16.00
N ASP A 170 6.85 18.04 17.14
CA ASP A 170 6.74 19.06 18.19
C ASP A 170 8.04 19.21 19.00
N GLY A 171 9.03 18.31 18.80
CA GLY A 171 10.34 18.38 19.42
C GLY A 171 10.42 17.77 20.83
N ALA A 172 9.51 16.85 21.17
CA ALA A 172 9.51 16.16 22.46
C ALA A 172 10.85 15.45 22.70
N VAL A 173 11.43 15.63 23.90
CA VAL A 173 12.78 15.18 24.25
C VAL A 173 12.97 13.67 24.02
N ALA A 174 11.97 12.85 24.37
CA ALA A 174 12.02 11.40 24.19
C ALA A 174 12.17 10.96 22.72
N TYR A 175 11.84 11.84 21.77
CA TYR A 175 11.75 11.55 20.34
C TYR A 175 12.74 12.36 19.47
N GLN A 176 13.64 13.14 20.09
CA GLN A 176 14.66 13.94 19.36
C GLN A 176 15.65 13.11 18.54
N TRP A 177 15.78 11.82 18.83
CA TRP A 177 16.64 10.91 18.08
C TRP A 177 16.10 10.61 16.67
N ILE A 178 14.81 10.88 16.40
CA ILE A 178 14.16 10.56 15.13
C ILE A 178 14.59 11.58 14.05
N LYS A 179 15.36 11.12 13.07
CA LYS A 179 15.74 11.88 11.87
C LYS A 179 14.91 11.49 10.65
N TYR A 180 14.45 10.24 10.61
CA TYR A 180 13.68 9.69 9.51
C TYR A 180 12.43 8.97 10.01
N ILE A 181 11.38 9.00 9.19
CA ILE A 181 10.19 8.17 9.35
C ILE A 181 10.05 7.26 8.14
N TYR A 182 9.78 5.97 8.37
CA TYR A 182 9.46 5.02 7.31
C TYR A 182 8.09 4.40 7.55
N ILE A 183 7.14 4.61 6.64
CA ILE A 183 5.78 4.05 6.72
C ILE A 183 5.61 3.02 5.60
N ASP A 184 5.39 1.76 5.97
CA ASP A 184 5.09 0.67 5.05
C ASP A 184 3.62 0.26 5.18
N ASP A 185 2.86 0.44 4.10
CA ASP A 185 1.46 -0.01 3.95
C ASP A 185 0.54 0.27 5.16
N PRO A 186 0.30 1.55 5.52
CA PRO A 186 -0.46 1.90 6.72
C PRO A 186 -1.95 1.51 6.68
N ILE A 187 -2.42 0.95 5.57
CA ILE A 187 -3.85 0.72 5.28
C ILE A 187 -4.13 -0.66 4.68
N SER A 188 -3.23 -1.64 4.80
CA SER A 188 -3.34 -2.96 4.15
C SER A 188 -4.61 -3.75 4.50
N SER A 189 -5.37 -3.34 5.51
CA SER A 189 -6.60 -4.00 5.98
C SER A 189 -7.81 -3.05 6.07
N LEU A 190 -7.71 -1.84 5.52
CA LEU A 190 -8.76 -0.82 5.59
C LEU A 190 -9.55 -0.71 4.29
N ASP A 191 -10.76 -0.18 4.36
CA ASP A 191 -11.58 0.14 3.19
C ASP A 191 -11.05 1.36 2.42
N GLU A 192 -11.59 1.57 1.21
CA GLU A 192 -11.18 2.67 0.32
C GLU A 192 -11.45 4.06 0.91
N GLN A 193 -12.47 4.20 1.76
CA GLN A 193 -12.81 5.48 2.40
C GLN A 193 -11.73 5.85 3.43
N ASN A 194 -11.38 4.91 4.30
CA ASN A 194 -10.33 5.08 5.29
C ASN A 194 -8.97 5.37 4.65
N ALA A 195 -8.66 4.76 3.50
CA ALA A 195 -7.46 5.07 2.73
C ALA A 195 -7.35 6.57 2.38
N ILE A 196 -8.43 7.19 1.90
CA ILE A 196 -8.45 8.62 1.56
C ILE A 196 -8.26 9.47 2.82
N VAL A 197 -8.96 9.15 3.92
CA VAL A 197 -8.90 9.92 5.16
C VAL A 197 -7.50 9.83 5.78
N VAL A 198 -6.88 8.63 5.80
CA VAL A 198 -5.51 8.44 6.29
C VAL A 198 -4.51 9.24 5.47
N ALA A 199 -4.61 9.24 4.14
CA ALA A 199 -3.71 10.01 3.28
C ALA A 199 -3.81 11.52 3.55
N ASN A 200 -5.04 12.05 3.60
CA ASN A 200 -5.28 13.47 3.86
C ASN A 200 -4.79 13.87 5.25
N HIS A 201 -5.01 13.04 6.26
CA HIS A 201 -4.57 13.31 7.61
C HIS A 201 -3.05 13.31 7.73
N LEU A 202 -2.35 12.36 7.08
CA LEU A 202 -0.90 12.36 7.01
C LEU A 202 -0.37 13.68 6.41
N VAL A 203 -0.96 14.13 5.31
CA VAL A 203 -0.60 15.41 4.66
C VAL A 203 -0.83 16.59 5.60
N GLN A 204 -1.98 16.64 6.29
CA GLN A 204 -2.29 17.68 7.26
C GLN A 204 -1.27 17.74 8.39
N LEU A 205 -0.92 16.58 8.97
CA LEU A 205 0.09 16.48 10.03
C LEU A 205 1.41 17.14 9.60
N TYR A 206 1.92 16.82 8.40
CA TYR A 206 3.15 17.43 7.90
C TYR A 206 3.02 18.91 7.54
N ARG A 207 1.83 19.38 7.18
CA ARG A 207 1.59 20.81 6.89
C ARG A 207 1.55 21.64 8.16
N GLU A 208 1.07 21.07 9.26
CA GLU A 208 0.95 21.73 10.56
C GLU A 208 2.19 21.54 11.44
N ALA A 209 3.07 20.60 11.08
CA ALA A 209 4.30 20.29 11.80
C ALA A 209 5.24 21.50 11.89
N THR A 210 5.70 21.80 13.11
CA THR A 210 6.74 22.82 13.34
C THR A 210 8.08 22.36 12.76
N ASN A 211 8.44 21.09 12.96
CA ASN A 211 9.67 20.49 12.43
C ASN A 211 9.34 19.24 11.60
N PRO A 212 9.08 19.38 10.28
CA PRO A 212 8.76 18.24 9.43
C PRO A 212 9.97 17.30 9.27
N ILE A 213 9.76 16.03 9.61
CA ILE A 213 10.75 14.96 9.57
C ILE A 213 10.79 14.31 8.17
N ASN A 214 11.98 13.94 7.70
CA ASN A 214 12.16 13.33 6.40
C ASN A 214 11.51 11.93 6.36
N THR A 215 10.68 11.67 5.35
CA THR A 215 9.76 10.54 5.40
C THR A 215 9.72 9.73 4.11
N VAL A 216 9.77 8.41 4.24
CA VAL A 216 9.48 7.45 3.17
C VAL A 216 8.13 6.81 3.43
N VAL A 217 7.26 6.81 2.43
CA VAL A 217 6.00 6.07 2.45
C VAL A 217 6.03 5.04 1.34
N SER A 218 5.99 3.75 1.66
CA SER A 218 5.84 2.68 0.68
C SER A 218 4.46 2.07 0.75
N THR A 219 3.83 1.86 -0.40
CA THR A 219 2.50 1.23 -0.42
C THR A 219 2.24 0.41 -1.68
N HIS A 220 1.39 -0.62 -1.55
CA HIS A 220 0.78 -1.31 -2.68
C HIS A 220 -0.62 -0.79 -3.03
N HIS A 221 -1.21 0.05 -2.17
CA HIS A 221 -2.59 0.48 -2.33
C HIS A 221 -2.69 1.69 -3.29
N ASN A 222 -3.24 1.45 -4.48
CA ASN A 222 -3.26 2.43 -5.57
C ASN A 222 -3.98 3.74 -5.21
N LEU A 223 -5.19 3.67 -4.64
CA LEU A 223 -5.95 4.89 -4.28
C LEU A 223 -5.15 5.77 -3.31
N PHE A 224 -4.64 5.18 -2.23
CA PHE A 224 -3.80 5.86 -1.24
C PHE A 224 -2.54 6.47 -1.85
N PHE A 225 -1.83 5.73 -2.69
CA PHE A 225 -0.69 6.26 -3.43
C PHE A 225 -1.09 7.47 -4.29
N ASN A 226 -2.24 7.41 -4.98
CA ASN A 226 -2.68 8.48 -5.88
C ASN A 226 -3.11 9.73 -5.12
N VAL A 227 -3.79 9.56 -3.99
CA VAL A 227 -4.15 10.68 -3.11
C VAL A 227 -2.89 11.34 -2.59
N LEU A 228 -1.94 10.58 -2.03
CA LEU A 228 -0.66 11.13 -1.57
C LEU A 228 0.17 11.75 -2.71
N HIS A 229 0.16 11.15 -3.90
CA HIS A 229 0.82 11.70 -5.08
C HIS A 229 0.34 13.11 -5.36
N TYR A 230 -0.99 13.29 -5.41
CA TYR A 230 -1.64 14.56 -5.69
C TYR A 230 -1.40 15.58 -4.58
N GLU A 231 -1.66 15.19 -3.33
CA GLU A 231 -1.50 16.04 -2.16
C GLU A 231 -0.05 16.50 -1.97
N PHE A 232 0.93 15.59 -2.11
CA PHE A 232 2.35 15.94 -1.99
C PHE A 232 2.86 16.79 -3.14
N LYS A 233 2.33 16.61 -4.36
CA LYS A 233 2.67 17.48 -5.48
C LYS A 233 2.16 18.91 -5.24
N ASN A 234 0.95 19.05 -4.71
CA ASN A 234 0.30 20.34 -4.51
C ASN A 234 0.83 21.09 -3.28
N HIS A 235 1.07 20.39 -2.17
CA HIS A 235 1.45 21.01 -0.90
C HIS A 235 2.96 21.00 -0.62
N PHE A 236 3.71 20.05 -1.18
CA PHE A 236 5.16 19.89 -0.93
C PHE A 236 5.96 19.90 -2.25
N ASN A 237 5.58 20.78 -3.17
CA ASN A 237 6.16 20.86 -4.51
C ASN A 237 7.71 20.90 -4.47
N ARG A 238 8.34 20.06 -5.31
CA ARG A 238 9.81 19.82 -5.39
C ARG A 238 10.46 19.18 -4.16
N GLN A 239 9.77 19.08 -3.02
CA GLN A 239 10.25 18.42 -1.80
C GLN A 239 9.85 16.94 -1.74
N SER A 240 8.92 16.50 -2.60
CA SER A 240 8.55 15.10 -2.75
C SER A 240 9.18 14.48 -4.01
N SER A 241 9.66 13.24 -3.88
CA SER A 241 10.04 12.37 -4.99
C SER A 241 9.12 11.17 -5.02
N GLN A 242 8.75 10.72 -6.23
CA GLN A 242 7.73 9.70 -6.40
C GLN A 242 8.21 8.62 -7.35
N TYR A 243 8.06 7.37 -6.92
CA TYR A 243 8.69 6.24 -7.56
C TYR A 243 7.78 5.03 -7.63
N VAL A 244 7.93 4.25 -8.70
CA VAL A 244 7.36 2.90 -8.84
C VAL A 244 8.50 1.90 -8.75
N LEU A 245 8.42 0.99 -7.78
CA LEU A 245 9.37 -0.10 -7.56
C LEU A 245 8.87 -1.40 -8.19
N SER A 246 9.76 -2.06 -8.91
CA SER A 246 9.55 -3.40 -9.47
C SER A 246 10.75 -4.28 -9.15
N GLN A 247 10.50 -5.56 -8.88
CA GLN A 247 11.55 -6.55 -8.70
C GLN A 247 11.69 -7.41 -9.96
N ASN A 248 12.90 -7.50 -10.49
CA ASN A 248 13.20 -8.42 -11.58
C ASN A 248 13.43 -9.82 -11.00
N ARG A 249 12.47 -10.73 -11.22
CA ARG A 249 12.53 -12.10 -10.71
C ARG A 249 13.67 -12.93 -11.30
N GLY A 250 14.21 -12.54 -12.47
CA GLY A 250 15.29 -13.28 -13.15
C GLY A 250 16.70 -12.94 -12.66
N THR A 251 16.92 -11.75 -12.10
CA THR A 251 18.25 -11.26 -11.69
C THR A 251 18.33 -10.87 -10.21
N CYS A 252 17.24 -11.06 -9.44
CA CYS A 252 17.07 -10.59 -8.05
C CYS A 252 17.19 -9.06 -7.85
N GLY A 253 17.41 -8.28 -8.92
CA GLY A 253 17.57 -6.83 -8.85
C GLY A 253 16.25 -6.06 -8.76
N TYR A 254 16.34 -4.84 -8.25
CA TYR A 254 15.25 -3.88 -8.10
C TYR A 254 15.37 -2.78 -9.15
N VAL A 255 14.24 -2.36 -9.71
CA VAL A 255 14.17 -1.23 -10.65
C VAL A 255 13.19 -0.21 -10.12
N MET A 256 13.68 0.99 -9.88
CA MET A 256 12.90 2.15 -9.44
C MET A 256 12.71 3.11 -10.61
N ARG A 257 11.46 3.47 -10.92
CA ARG A 257 11.14 4.42 -11.99
C ARG A 257 10.53 5.67 -11.41
N SER A 258 11.04 6.84 -11.80
CA SER A 258 10.44 8.11 -11.38
C SER A 258 9.04 8.28 -11.97
N GLN A 259 8.11 8.79 -11.19
CA GLN A 259 6.76 9.12 -11.65
C GLN A 259 6.60 10.65 -11.69
N LYS A 260 6.46 11.19 -12.90
CA LYS A 260 6.37 12.64 -13.13
C LYS A 260 5.00 13.12 -13.65
N GLY A 261 4.16 12.23 -14.17
CA GLY A 261 2.86 12.57 -14.74
C GLY A 261 1.77 12.73 -13.69
N ASP A 262 0.79 13.60 -13.97
CA ASP A 262 -0.46 13.76 -13.20
C ASP A 262 -1.35 12.52 -13.25
N THR A 263 -1.16 11.67 -14.26
CA THR A 263 -1.87 10.40 -14.38
C THR A 263 -1.16 9.39 -13.52
N PRO A 264 -1.80 8.88 -12.45
CA PRO A 264 -1.19 7.86 -11.66
C PRO A 264 -0.99 6.60 -12.49
N SER A 265 0.05 5.81 -12.22
CA SER A 265 0.27 4.52 -12.89
C SER A 265 -0.87 3.59 -12.51
N PHE A 266 -1.96 3.65 -13.27
CA PHE A 266 -3.06 2.74 -13.09
C PHE A 266 -2.56 1.31 -13.26
N HIS A 267 -2.82 0.46 -12.26
CA HIS A 267 -2.48 -0.96 -12.30
C HIS A 267 -2.83 -1.66 -13.61
N HIS A 268 -4.00 -1.34 -14.17
CA HIS A 268 -4.45 -1.92 -15.42
C HIS A 268 -3.61 -1.47 -16.62
N VAL A 269 -3.05 -0.26 -16.59
CA VAL A 269 -2.12 0.24 -17.62
C VAL A 269 -0.75 -0.44 -17.50
N ALA A 270 -0.22 -0.59 -16.28
CA ALA A 270 1.04 -1.31 -16.06
C ALA A 270 0.90 -2.81 -16.40
N ALA A 271 -0.22 -3.43 -16.01
CA ALA A 271 -0.57 -4.79 -16.41
C ALA A 271 -0.66 -4.92 -17.93
N LEU A 272 -1.28 -3.94 -18.61
CA LEU A 272 -1.38 -3.93 -20.07
C LEU A 272 -0.01 -3.79 -20.75
N ALA A 273 0.88 -2.93 -20.23
CA ALA A 273 2.25 -2.80 -20.73
C ALA A 273 3.04 -4.11 -20.55
N GLU A 274 2.89 -4.79 -19.41
CA GLU A 274 3.51 -6.10 -19.16
C GLU A 274 2.93 -7.19 -20.07
N LEU A 275 1.61 -7.26 -20.25
CA LEU A 275 0.96 -8.17 -21.20
C LEU A 275 1.51 -7.97 -22.61
N HIS A 276 1.68 -6.70 -23.03
CA HIS A 276 2.26 -6.37 -24.33
C HIS A 276 3.71 -6.84 -24.43
N ARG A 277 4.56 -6.52 -23.46
CA ARG A 277 5.97 -6.96 -23.43
C ARG A 277 6.09 -8.49 -23.50
N VAL A 278 5.32 -9.20 -22.69
CA VAL A 278 5.28 -10.67 -22.68
C VAL A 278 4.78 -11.22 -24.02
N SER A 279 3.87 -10.54 -24.70
CA SER A 279 3.37 -10.98 -26.01
C SER A 279 4.42 -10.93 -27.13
N GLN A 280 5.42 -10.05 -27.01
CA GLN A 280 6.57 -9.96 -27.92
C GLN A 280 7.62 -11.05 -27.62
N GLY A 281 7.71 -11.49 -26.37
CA GLY A 281 8.58 -12.58 -25.96
C GLY A 281 8.02 -13.98 -26.26
N ASN A 282 8.80 -15.00 -25.87
CA ASN A 282 8.40 -16.41 -26.05
C ASN A 282 7.86 -17.05 -24.77
N THR A 283 8.07 -16.44 -23.60
CA THR A 283 7.70 -17.02 -22.30
C THR A 283 6.39 -16.44 -21.79
N ILE A 284 5.29 -17.16 -22.06
CA ILE A 284 3.95 -16.76 -21.59
C ILE A 284 3.40 -17.87 -20.69
N HIS A 285 3.11 -17.51 -19.44
CA HIS A 285 2.52 -18.38 -18.42
C HIS A 285 1.00 -18.21 -18.31
N THR A 286 0.34 -19.19 -17.70
CA THR A 286 -1.11 -19.19 -17.44
C THR A 286 -1.58 -17.98 -16.63
N TYR A 287 -0.80 -17.48 -15.67
CA TYR A 287 -1.17 -16.30 -14.89
C TYR A 287 -1.30 -15.01 -15.74
N HIS A 288 -0.72 -14.96 -16.94
CA HIS A 288 -0.93 -13.82 -17.84
C HIS A 288 -2.39 -13.74 -18.33
N PHE A 289 -3.12 -14.86 -18.43
CA PHE A 289 -4.55 -14.84 -18.71
C PHE A 289 -5.38 -14.25 -17.56
N ASN A 290 -4.97 -14.47 -16.31
CA ASN A 290 -5.57 -13.78 -15.16
C ASN A 290 -5.40 -12.28 -15.27
N MET A 291 -4.16 -11.84 -15.55
CA MET A 291 -3.84 -10.42 -15.71
C MET A 291 -4.61 -9.80 -16.89
N LEU A 292 -4.70 -10.48 -18.03
CA LEU A 292 -5.51 -10.07 -19.18
C LEU A 292 -6.99 -9.96 -18.83
N ARG A 293 -7.55 -10.93 -18.10
CA ARG A 293 -8.95 -10.90 -17.67
C ARG A 293 -9.25 -9.69 -16.78
N VAL A 294 -8.39 -9.41 -15.80
CA VAL A 294 -8.56 -8.24 -14.92
C VAL A 294 -8.59 -6.94 -15.74
N VAL A 295 -7.72 -6.80 -16.73
CA VAL A 295 -7.71 -5.63 -17.61
C VAL A 295 -9.02 -5.54 -18.40
N LEU A 296 -9.46 -6.65 -19.02
CA LEU A 296 -10.72 -6.70 -19.78
C LEU A 296 -11.94 -6.36 -18.93
N GLU A 297 -12.02 -6.88 -17.70
CA GLU A 297 -13.11 -6.59 -16.76
C GLU A 297 -13.15 -5.10 -16.38
N LYS A 298 -11.99 -4.50 -16.09
CA LYS A 298 -11.92 -3.07 -15.77
C LYS A 298 -12.25 -2.19 -16.97
N THR A 299 -11.80 -2.55 -18.18
CA THR A 299 -12.19 -1.85 -19.40
C THR A 299 -13.69 -1.99 -19.66
N ALA A 300 -14.25 -3.19 -19.49
CA ALA A 300 -15.69 -3.40 -19.66
C ALA A 300 -16.52 -2.55 -18.70
N LEU A 301 -16.13 -2.54 -17.42
CA LEU A 301 -16.74 -1.69 -16.41
C LEU A 301 -16.67 -0.20 -16.79
N PHE A 302 -15.50 0.27 -17.23
CA PHE A 302 -15.31 1.67 -17.62
C PHE A 302 -16.19 2.10 -18.80
N HIS A 303 -16.42 1.19 -19.75
CA HIS A 303 -17.30 1.42 -20.90
C HIS A 303 -18.78 1.10 -20.64
N GLY A 304 -19.15 0.74 -19.41
CA GLY A 304 -20.55 0.45 -19.03
C GLY A 304 -21.08 -0.90 -19.54
N TYR A 305 -20.19 -1.84 -19.89
CA TYR A 305 -20.60 -3.19 -20.27
C TYR A 305 -20.82 -4.07 -19.05
N GLY A 306 -21.83 -4.94 -19.11
CA GLY A 306 -22.12 -5.91 -18.04
C GLY A 306 -21.18 -7.12 -17.99
N HIS A 307 -20.32 -7.32 -19.00
CA HIS A 307 -19.43 -8.48 -19.07
C HIS A 307 -18.16 -8.19 -19.88
N PHE A 308 -17.01 -8.74 -19.45
CA PHE A 308 -15.71 -8.52 -20.09
C PHE A 308 -15.66 -8.99 -21.56
N SER A 309 -16.49 -9.97 -21.93
CA SER A 309 -16.56 -10.49 -23.29
C SER A 309 -16.95 -9.43 -24.31
N ALA A 310 -17.61 -8.34 -23.89
CA ALA A 310 -17.90 -7.19 -24.77
C ALA A 310 -16.62 -6.56 -25.33
N CYS A 311 -15.51 -6.64 -24.58
CA CYS A 311 -14.21 -6.16 -25.03
C CYS A 311 -13.54 -7.09 -26.06
N ILE A 312 -14.04 -8.33 -26.22
CA ILE A 312 -13.47 -9.34 -27.13
C ILE A 312 -14.38 -9.58 -28.34
N LYS A 313 -15.69 -9.69 -28.13
CA LYS A 313 -16.69 -10.03 -29.16
C LYS A 313 -17.10 -8.80 -29.96
N LYS A 314 -17.08 -8.89 -31.29
CA LYS A 314 -17.63 -7.84 -32.15
C LYS A 314 -19.16 -7.83 -32.14
N ASP A 315 -19.77 -9.00 -32.31
CA ASP A 315 -21.22 -9.22 -32.40
C ASP A 315 -21.65 -10.51 -31.66
N GLN A 316 -22.97 -10.79 -31.57
CA GLN A 316 -23.50 -11.97 -30.86
C GLN A 316 -23.05 -13.30 -31.49
N ASP A 317 -22.84 -13.33 -32.81
CA ASP A 317 -22.44 -14.51 -33.58
C ASP A 317 -20.94 -14.55 -33.94
N ASP A 318 -20.11 -13.75 -33.26
CA ASP A 318 -18.65 -13.76 -33.45
C ASP A 318 -18.04 -15.05 -32.89
N ALA A 319 -17.96 -16.09 -33.72
CA ALA A 319 -17.43 -17.41 -33.35
C ALA A 319 -16.00 -17.32 -32.78
N ASP A 320 -15.16 -16.43 -33.31
CA ASP A 320 -13.79 -16.21 -32.82
C ASP A 320 -13.81 -15.50 -31.46
N GLY A 321 -14.69 -14.52 -31.27
CA GLY A 321 -14.91 -13.85 -29.99
C GLY A 321 -15.49 -14.76 -28.91
N ILE A 322 -16.38 -15.70 -29.27
CA ILE A 322 -16.92 -16.73 -28.37
C ILE A 322 -15.80 -17.69 -27.94
N LEU A 323 -14.97 -18.13 -28.88
CA LEU A 323 -13.83 -19.00 -28.60
C LEU A 323 -12.82 -18.31 -27.68
N HIS A 324 -12.45 -17.07 -27.99
CA HIS A 324 -11.56 -16.25 -27.16
C HIS A 324 -12.10 -16.03 -25.75
N GLN A 325 -13.41 -15.76 -25.60
CA GLN A 325 -14.02 -15.67 -24.27
C GLN A 325 -13.82 -16.98 -23.50
N ARG A 326 -14.11 -18.14 -24.11
CA ARG A 326 -13.94 -19.43 -23.45
C ARG A 326 -12.49 -19.70 -23.04
N PHE A 327 -11.52 -19.31 -23.86
CA PHE A 327 -10.10 -19.41 -23.50
C PHE A 327 -9.75 -18.56 -22.28
N VAL A 328 -10.22 -17.30 -22.25
CA VAL A 328 -10.01 -16.41 -21.10
C VAL A 328 -10.67 -17.01 -19.86
N ASP A 329 -11.94 -17.44 -19.93
CA ASP A 329 -12.64 -18.06 -18.79
C ASP A 329 -11.91 -19.31 -18.27
N LEU A 330 -11.53 -20.24 -19.16
CA LEU A 330 -10.88 -21.50 -18.79
C LEU A 330 -9.52 -21.28 -18.14
N LEU A 331 -8.68 -20.43 -18.74
CA LEU A 331 -7.30 -20.21 -18.29
C LEU A 331 -7.20 -19.22 -17.13
N SER A 332 -8.31 -18.56 -16.77
CA SER A 332 -8.38 -17.66 -15.62
C SER A 332 -9.16 -18.18 -14.40
N HIS A 333 -10.03 -19.18 -14.58
CA HIS A 333 -10.78 -19.81 -13.48
C HIS A 333 -10.23 -21.17 -13.01
N GLY A 334 -9.10 -21.61 -13.55
CA GLY A 334 -8.47 -22.85 -13.09
C GLY A 334 -8.05 -22.75 -11.62
N LYS A 335 -8.62 -23.61 -10.75
CA LYS A 335 -8.18 -23.87 -9.36
C LYS A 335 -6.67 -24.21 -9.23
N TYR A 336 -5.95 -24.33 -10.34
CA TYR A 336 -4.52 -24.66 -10.45
C TYR A 336 -3.61 -23.45 -10.74
N ALA A 337 -4.14 -22.27 -11.11
CA ALA A 337 -3.31 -21.20 -11.71
C ALA A 337 -2.62 -20.26 -10.72
N LEU A 338 -3.01 -20.27 -9.44
CA LEU A 338 -2.46 -19.34 -8.44
C LEU A 338 -1.17 -19.84 -7.78
N PHE A 339 -0.93 -21.15 -7.74
CA PHE A 339 0.17 -21.75 -6.98
C PHE A 339 1.23 -22.47 -7.84
N GLU A 340 0.93 -22.80 -9.10
CA GLU A 340 1.92 -23.34 -10.06
C GLU A 340 1.77 -22.70 -11.45
N PRO A 341 2.52 -21.62 -11.76
CA PRO A 341 2.51 -21.02 -13.08
C PRO A 341 3.26 -21.92 -14.09
N SER A 342 2.52 -22.68 -14.88
CA SER A 342 3.08 -23.45 -15.99
C SER A 342 3.24 -22.58 -17.25
N GLU A 343 4.36 -22.74 -17.96
CA GLU A 343 4.52 -22.16 -19.29
C GLU A 343 3.48 -22.76 -20.24
N MET A 344 2.87 -21.92 -21.08
CA MET A 344 1.81 -22.36 -21.99
C MET A 344 2.36 -23.05 -23.24
N GLY A 345 1.56 -23.93 -23.83
CA GLY A 345 1.84 -24.50 -25.15
C GLY A 345 1.81 -23.44 -26.25
N SER A 346 2.45 -23.70 -27.39
CA SER A 346 2.53 -22.79 -28.54
C SER A 346 1.17 -22.28 -29.01
N GLU A 347 0.19 -23.17 -29.16
CA GLU A 347 -1.17 -22.83 -29.58
C GLU A 347 -1.85 -21.86 -28.60
N THR A 348 -1.72 -22.11 -27.30
CA THR A 348 -2.30 -21.24 -26.26
C THR A 348 -1.63 -19.86 -26.23
N LYS A 349 -0.30 -19.79 -26.48
CA LYS A 349 0.43 -18.53 -26.63
C LYS A 349 -0.11 -17.71 -27.80
N ASP A 350 -0.45 -18.34 -28.92
CA ASP A 350 -0.97 -17.66 -30.09
C ASP A 350 -2.38 -17.10 -29.86
N TYR A 351 -3.23 -17.84 -29.16
CA TYR A 351 -4.52 -17.32 -28.71
C TYR A 351 -4.36 -16.11 -27.79
N PHE A 352 -3.46 -16.17 -26.82
CA PHE A 352 -3.16 -15.04 -25.94
C PHE A 352 -2.76 -13.79 -26.74
N ARG A 353 -1.78 -13.91 -27.64
CA ARG A 353 -1.32 -12.81 -28.50
C ARG A 353 -2.45 -12.24 -29.37
N LYS A 354 -3.27 -13.13 -29.95
CA LYS A 354 -4.41 -12.73 -30.81
C LYS A 354 -5.47 -11.95 -30.03
N ILE A 355 -5.82 -12.39 -28.82
CA ILE A 355 -6.79 -11.72 -27.95
C ILE A 355 -6.26 -10.35 -27.55
N LEU A 356 -5.02 -10.27 -27.06
CA LEU A 356 -4.41 -9.02 -26.63
C LEU A 356 -4.32 -8.00 -27.79
N ARG A 357 -3.86 -8.44 -28.97
CA ARG A 357 -3.78 -7.58 -30.16
C ARG A 357 -5.15 -7.02 -30.54
N LYS A 358 -6.17 -7.88 -30.65
CA LYS A 358 -7.54 -7.45 -30.98
C LYS A 358 -8.10 -6.46 -29.96
N PHE A 359 -7.80 -6.68 -28.68
CA PHE A 359 -8.18 -5.78 -27.61
C PHE A 359 -7.53 -4.41 -27.78
N LEU A 360 -6.22 -4.35 -28.01
CA LEU A 360 -5.46 -3.10 -28.22
C LEU A 360 -5.87 -2.35 -29.50
N GLU A 361 -6.25 -3.07 -30.57
CA GLU A 361 -6.78 -2.48 -31.80
C GLU A 361 -8.15 -1.82 -31.58
N ARG A 362 -8.99 -2.41 -30.72
CA ARG A 362 -10.36 -1.95 -30.47
C ARG A 362 -10.42 -0.81 -29.45
N TYR A 363 -9.56 -0.84 -28.44
CA TYR A 363 -9.48 0.15 -27.38
C TYR A 363 -8.12 0.85 -27.47
N PRO A 364 -8.05 2.05 -28.07
CA PRO A 364 -6.78 2.74 -28.25
C PRO A 364 -6.22 3.21 -26.90
N PHE A 365 -5.02 2.74 -26.56
CA PHE A 365 -4.23 3.23 -25.43
C PHE A 365 -3.09 4.11 -25.93
N ASN A 366 -2.50 4.93 -25.04
CA ASN A 366 -1.37 5.79 -25.41
C ASN A 366 -0.18 4.94 -25.91
N PRO A 367 0.27 5.10 -27.17
CA PRO A 367 1.38 4.30 -27.73
C PRO A 367 2.69 4.40 -26.94
N ALA A 368 2.92 5.50 -26.22
CA ALA A 368 4.10 5.68 -25.37
C ALA A 368 4.20 4.65 -24.22
N LEU A 369 3.13 3.89 -23.95
CA LEU A 369 3.10 2.80 -22.99
C LEU A 369 3.73 1.50 -23.53
N PHE A 370 3.90 1.40 -24.85
CA PHE A 370 4.39 0.21 -25.54
C PHE A 370 5.70 0.54 -26.27
N PRO A 371 6.83 0.69 -25.55
CA PRO A 371 8.10 0.92 -26.21
C PRO A 371 8.44 -0.26 -27.12
N ASN A 372 8.80 0.02 -28.37
CA ASN A 372 9.36 -0.98 -29.27
C ASN A 372 10.76 -1.34 -28.75
N GLU A 373 11.10 -2.64 -28.73
CA GLU A 373 12.44 -3.14 -28.36
C GLU A 373 13.59 -2.59 -29.25
N ALA A 374 13.29 -1.76 -30.25
CA ALA A 374 14.26 -1.11 -31.12
C ALA A 374 14.84 0.22 -30.57
N GLU A 375 14.42 0.69 -29.39
CA GLU A 375 14.95 1.90 -28.74
C GLU A 375 15.71 1.62 -27.43
N GLU A 376 16.41 0.48 -27.34
CA GLU A 376 17.59 0.45 -26.46
C GLU A 376 18.72 1.22 -27.18
N PRO A 377 19.24 2.32 -26.62
CA PRO A 377 20.45 2.92 -27.16
C PRO A 377 21.56 1.86 -27.09
N PRO A 378 22.42 1.74 -28.12
CA PRO A 378 23.53 0.80 -28.07
C PRO A 378 24.34 1.09 -26.82
N THR A 379 24.46 0.09 -25.97
CA THR A 379 25.34 0.11 -24.79
C THR A 379 26.77 0.32 -25.31
N PRO A 380 27.57 1.22 -24.70
CA PRO A 380 28.93 1.52 -25.16
C PRO A 380 29.87 0.30 -25.10
#